data_AF-A0A925C156-F1
#
_entry.id   AF-A0A925C156-F1
#
_cell.length_a   1.000
_cell.length_b   1.000
_cell.length_c   1.000
_cell.angle_alpha   90.00
_cell.angle_beta   90.00
_cell.angle_gamma   90.00
#
_symmetry.space_group_name_H-M   'P 1'
#
loop_
_entity.id
_entity.type
_entity.pdbx_description
1 polymer ?
#
loop_
_entity_poly.entity_id
_entity_poly.type
_entity_poly.pdbx_seq_one_letter_code
_entity_poly.pdbx_strand_id
1 'polypeptide(L)'
;MYYRNRIDQVDFNGAKFNSFLYFDTISNRKNLKKSGQLIIELKVHLNPDNTVATVGPFADNNNMSFKTGAWPENVLKAFKKTYQLTGQGFWDRKFVLTNNSYSYFDLFFTQDKKGKLTDKTKLEVPPMITKATMVDGVLTEPDVHNYQIQHNIFFDNETNNGVITVHPDVVCRFILRLVDTAGEAHKSIKLSYFTHFKTQRGVFRPIAPFSPTYFRSDSEHYSQSDILAEINFFKGIMLVQNTHVHEIGHAIGLDHSGKVLNEPKCVTAMASGDQNANVCYGTTFKSASNILGRGNRLLPMNAEPWKHALKLMTKANAWQAKVL
;
A
#
# COMPACT_ATOMS: atom_id res chain seq x y z
N MET A 1 24.91 8.68 -9.30
CA MET A 1 23.89 8.93 -10.33
C MET A 1 22.62 8.19 -9.93
N TYR A 2 21.59 8.87 -9.44
CA TYR A 2 20.37 8.19 -8.99
C TYR A 2 19.64 7.58 -10.21
N TYR A 3 19.52 6.26 -10.26
CA TYR A 3 18.63 5.63 -11.23
C TYR A 3 17.19 5.88 -10.79
N ARG A 4 16.42 6.59 -11.62
CA ARG A 4 15.03 6.94 -11.36
C ARG A 4 14.17 6.37 -12.47
N ASN A 5 13.43 5.30 -12.18
CA ASN A 5 12.34 4.86 -13.04
C ASN A 5 11.03 5.41 -12.49
N ARG A 6 10.17 5.96 -13.36
CA ARG A 6 8.90 6.58 -12.99
C ARG A 6 7.81 6.02 -13.91
N ILE A 7 6.73 5.57 -13.29
CA ILE A 7 5.49 5.29 -14.00
C ILE A 7 4.46 6.27 -13.45
N ASP A 8 4.06 7.19 -14.31
CA ASP A 8 2.90 8.03 -14.06
C ASP A 8 1.66 7.20 -14.28
N GLN A 9 0.81 7.09 -13.26
CA GLN A 9 -0.45 6.35 -13.29
C GLN A 9 -0.31 4.83 -13.51
N VAL A 10 0.18 4.13 -12.48
CA VAL A 10 -0.03 2.69 -12.33
C VAL A 10 -1.52 2.43 -12.09
N ASP A 11 -2.07 1.41 -12.75
CA ASP A 11 -3.41 0.88 -12.50
C ASP A 11 -3.30 -0.49 -11.83
N PHE A 12 -3.90 -0.63 -10.65
CA PHE A 12 -3.96 -1.89 -9.92
C PHE A 12 -5.37 -2.09 -9.38
N ASN A 13 -6.05 -3.13 -9.87
CA ASN A 13 -7.46 -3.41 -9.54
C ASN A 13 -8.39 -2.20 -9.74
N GLY A 14 -8.14 -1.38 -10.78
CA GLY A 14 -8.90 -0.18 -11.09
C GLY A 14 -8.52 1.05 -10.26
N ALA A 15 -7.67 0.89 -9.24
CA ALA A 15 -7.11 2.02 -8.50
C ALA A 15 -5.91 2.60 -9.24
N LYS A 16 -5.79 3.92 -9.21
CA LYS A 16 -4.72 4.67 -9.89
C LYS A 16 -3.79 5.32 -8.88
N PHE A 17 -2.49 5.28 -9.13
CA PHE A 17 -1.49 6.00 -8.33
C PHE A 17 -0.20 6.21 -9.12
N ASN A 18 0.69 7.09 -8.64
CA ASN A 18 2.01 7.25 -9.25
C ASN A 18 3.02 6.31 -8.57
N SER A 19 4.03 5.86 -9.31
CA SER A 19 5.11 5.06 -8.75
C SER A 19 6.49 5.54 -9.17
N PHE A 20 7.44 5.46 -8.23
CA PHE A 20 8.82 5.89 -8.43
C PHE A 20 9.79 4.87 -7.80
N LEU A 21 10.75 4.39 -8.57
CA LEU A 21 11.82 3.52 -8.08
C LEU A 21 13.14 4.28 -8.06
N TYR A 22 13.77 4.32 -6.89
CA TYR A 22 15.07 4.93 -6.65
C TYR A 22 16.06 3.89 -6.16
N PHE A 23 17.27 3.91 -6.71
CA PHE A 23 18.41 3.21 -6.15
C PHE A 23 19.44 4.25 -5.71
N ASP A 24 19.86 4.18 -4.45
CA ASP A 24 20.93 5.05 -3.97
C ASP A 24 22.26 4.58 -4.56
N THR A 25 22.99 5.50 -5.18
CA THR A 25 24.32 5.19 -5.71
C THR A 25 25.34 5.19 -4.59
N ILE A 26 25.85 3.99 -4.32
CA ILE A 26 27.14 3.64 -3.68
C ILE A 26 27.92 4.86 -3.19
N SER A 27 27.59 5.33 -1.99
CA SER A 27 28.41 6.26 -1.24
C SER A 27 29.13 5.47 -0.14
N ASN A 28 30.40 5.12 -0.40
CA ASN A 28 31.40 4.57 0.53
C ASN A 28 31.26 3.12 1.05
N ARG A 29 31.82 2.20 0.24
CA ARG A 29 32.66 0.99 0.48
C ARG A 29 32.61 0.14 1.77
N LYS A 30 31.85 0.41 2.83
CA LYS A 30 31.91 -0.44 4.05
C LYS A 30 30.59 -1.01 4.56
N ASN A 31 29.43 -0.52 4.12
CA ASN A 31 28.12 -1.08 4.51
C ASN A 31 27.16 -1.15 3.31
N LEU A 32 27.44 -2.06 2.37
CA LEU A 32 26.68 -2.28 1.12
C LEU A 32 25.30 -2.93 1.35
N LYS A 33 24.53 -2.50 2.36
CA LYS A 33 23.08 -2.78 2.38
C LYS A 33 22.39 -1.87 1.36
N LYS A 34 22.61 -2.18 0.07
CA LYS A 34 21.99 -1.51 -1.06
C LYS A 34 20.49 -1.79 -0.99
N SER A 35 19.72 -0.83 -0.52
CA SER A 35 18.26 -0.91 -0.58
C SER A 35 17.73 0.05 -1.63
N GLY A 36 16.90 -0.47 -2.52
CA GLY A 36 16.06 0.37 -3.39
C GLY A 36 14.95 0.99 -2.56
N GLN A 37 14.39 2.10 -3.02
CA GLN A 37 13.14 2.66 -2.50
C GLN A 37 12.12 2.68 -3.62
N LEU A 38 11.00 1.99 -3.41
CA LEU A 38 9.85 2.06 -4.29
C LEU A 38 8.76 2.88 -3.62
N ILE A 39 8.45 4.03 -4.19
CA ILE A 39 7.46 4.97 -3.67
C ILE A 39 6.17 4.84 -4.47
N ILE A 40 5.05 4.63 -3.77
CA ILE A 40 3.72 4.86 -4.30
C ILE A 40 3.24 6.23 -3.78
N GLU A 41 2.76 7.08 -4.68
CA GLU A 41 2.10 8.35 -4.35
C GLU A 41 0.62 8.26 -4.71
N LEU A 42 -0.23 8.40 -3.69
CA LEU A 42 -1.68 8.55 -3.83
C LEU A 42 -2.06 10.02 -3.62
N LYS A 43 -2.70 10.62 -4.63
CA LYS A 43 -3.27 11.97 -4.57
C LYS A 43 -4.76 11.89 -4.27
N VAL A 44 -5.18 12.52 -3.18
CA VAL A 44 -6.58 12.51 -2.71
C VAL A 44 -7.11 13.93 -2.68
N HIS A 45 -8.27 14.14 -3.31
CA HIS A 45 -9.06 15.36 -3.13
C HIS A 45 -10.16 15.10 -2.11
N LEU A 46 -10.04 15.75 -0.95
CA LEU A 46 -11.05 15.71 0.10
C LEU A 46 -12.03 16.86 -0.12
N ASN A 47 -13.20 16.54 -0.67
CA ASN A 47 -14.25 17.47 -1.09
C ASN A 47 -15.29 17.63 0.03
N PRO A 48 -15.19 18.67 0.88
CA PRO A 48 -16.19 18.92 1.91
C PRO A 48 -17.54 19.28 1.27
N ASP A 49 -18.58 18.56 1.67
CA ASP A 49 -19.95 18.98 1.46
C ASP A 49 -20.20 20.20 2.36
N ASN A 50 -20.02 21.39 1.78
CA ASN A 50 -20.24 22.67 2.45
C ASN A 50 -21.66 23.20 2.25
N THR A 51 -22.62 22.33 1.93
CA THR A 51 -24.02 22.75 1.84
C THR A 51 -24.45 23.34 3.19
N VAL A 52 -25.03 24.54 3.13
CA VAL A 52 -25.64 25.21 4.28
C VAL A 52 -26.70 24.25 4.82
N ALA A 53 -26.45 23.69 6.01
CA ALA A 53 -27.27 22.70 6.72
C ALA A 53 -28.54 22.32 5.96
N THR A 54 -28.41 21.48 4.93
CA THR A 54 -29.56 21.03 4.18
C THR A 54 -30.35 20.16 5.16
N VAL A 55 -31.52 20.66 5.55
CA VAL A 55 -32.36 20.11 6.64
C VAL A 55 -32.87 18.68 6.33
N GLY A 56 -32.50 18.13 5.17
CA GLY A 56 -32.86 16.79 4.73
C GLY A 56 -31.98 15.69 5.37
N PRO A 57 -32.56 14.52 5.67
CA PRO A 57 -31.80 13.41 6.22
C PRO A 57 -30.84 12.83 5.17
N PHE A 58 -29.53 12.83 5.46
CA PHE A 58 -28.60 11.94 4.78
C PHE A 58 -28.83 10.53 5.33
N ALA A 59 -29.20 9.56 4.50
CA ALA A 59 -29.31 8.17 4.89
C ALA A 59 -28.00 7.45 4.55
N ASP A 60 -27.37 6.82 5.54
CA ASP A 60 -26.24 5.93 5.26
C ASP A 60 -26.71 4.59 4.68
N ASN A 61 -25.76 3.71 4.37
CA ASN A 61 -26.03 2.38 3.81
C ASN A 61 -26.81 1.45 4.78
N ASN A 62 -26.98 1.84 6.05
CA ASN A 62 -27.82 1.14 7.03
C ASN A 62 -29.20 1.81 7.22
N ASN A 63 -29.57 2.74 6.33
CA ASN A 63 -30.76 3.59 6.44
C ASN A 63 -30.78 4.46 7.72
N MET A 64 -29.63 4.69 8.37
CA MET A 64 -29.57 5.63 9.48
C MET A 64 -29.56 7.06 8.95
N SER A 65 -30.46 7.89 9.47
CA SER A 65 -30.58 9.29 9.06
C SER A 65 -29.71 10.22 9.89
N PHE A 66 -28.98 11.11 9.21
CA PHE A 66 -28.13 12.13 9.79
C PHE A 66 -28.55 13.52 9.29
N LYS A 67 -28.28 14.55 10.10
CA LYS A 67 -28.30 15.95 9.63
C LYS A 67 -26.87 16.39 9.33
N THR A 68 -26.67 17.01 8.20
CA THR A 68 -25.38 17.62 7.82
C THR A 68 -25.34 19.10 8.22
N GLY A 69 -24.14 19.64 8.31
CA GLY A 69 -23.89 21.07 8.48
C GLY A 69 -22.64 21.47 7.72
N ALA A 70 -22.36 22.78 7.68
CA ALA A 70 -21.10 23.26 7.14
C ALA A 70 -19.94 22.81 8.04
N TRP A 71 -18.82 22.43 7.43
CA TRP A 71 -17.60 22.10 8.16
C TRP A 71 -17.03 23.35 8.85
N PRO A 72 -16.84 23.34 10.18
CA PRO A 72 -16.03 24.38 10.83
C PRO A 72 -14.59 24.33 10.29
N GLU A 73 -14.03 25.48 9.91
CA GLU A 73 -12.74 25.55 9.21
C GLU A 73 -11.61 24.86 10.01
N ASN A 74 -11.55 25.12 11.31
CA ASN A 74 -10.58 24.52 12.22
C ASN A 74 -10.74 22.99 12.31
N VAL A 75 -11.97 22.48 12.29
CA VAL A 75 -12.29 21.05 12.33
C VAL A 75 -11.89 20.37 11.02
N LEU A 76 -12.22 20.97 9.86
CA LEU A 76 -11.83 20.44 8.55
C LEU A 76 -10.31 20.41 8.39
N LYS A 77 -9.62 21.48 8.80
CA LYS A 77 -8.16 21.56 8.76
C LYS A 77 -7.53 20.47 9.64
N ALA A 78 -8.05 20.26 10.84
CA ALA A 78 -7.60 19.20 11.73
C ALA A 78 -7.84 17.80 11.11
N PHE A 79 -9.03 17.58 10.54
CA PHE A 79 -9.38 16.34 9.86
C PHE A 79 -8.40 16.03 8.72
N LYS A 80 -8.20 16.97 7.79
CA LYS A 80 -7.28 16.80 6.64
C LYS A 80 -5.86 16.47 7.12
N LYS A 81 -5.36 17.19 8.13
CA LYS A 81 -4.04 16.93 8.72
C LYS A 81 -3.96 15.53 9.33
N THR A 82 -4.94 15.13 10.14
CA THR A 82 -4.95 13.80 10.77
C THR A 82 -5.04 12.70 9.74
N TYR A 83 -5.95 12.81 8.77
CA TYR A 83 -6.10 11.88 7.65
C TYR A 83 -4.78 11.66 6.92
N GLN A 84 -4.09 12.76 6.55
CA GLN A 84 -2.82 12.68 5.83
C GLN A 84 -1.72 12.04 6.68
N LEU A 85 -1.52 12.51 7.92
CA LEU A 85 -0.43 12.04 8.78
C LEU A 85 -0.59 10.57 9.16
N THR A 86 -1.77 10.18 9.61
CA THR A 86 -2.03 8.81 10.08
C THR A 86 -2.15 7.84 8.91
N GLY A 87 -2.79 8.24 7.82
CA GLY A 87 -2.85 7.46 6.58
C GLY A 87 -1.46 7.21 6.01
N GLN A 88 -0.63 8.26 5.89
CA GLN A 88 0.74 8.09 5.39
C GLN A 88 1.59 7.26 6.34
N GLY A 89 1.58 7.57 7.63
CA GLY A 89 2.40 6.89 8.64
C GLY A 89 2.04 5.41 8.82
N PHE A 90 0.79 5.04 8.55
CA PHE A 90 0.37 3.65 8.59
C PHE A 90 0.97 2.82 7.46
N TRP A 91 1.09 3.36 6.24
CA TRP A 91 1.55 2.61 5.06
C TRP A 91 3.03 2.82 4.72
N ASP A 92 3.64 3.95 5.09
CA ASP A 92 5.04 4.26 4.76
C ASP A 92 6.01 3.34 5.51
N ARG A 93 6.99 2.77 4.78
CA ARG A 93 8.07 1.94 5.32
C ARG A 93 7.60 0.71 6.09
N LYS A 94 6.47 0.12 5.70
CA LYS A 94 5.96 -1.10 6.35
C LYS A 94 6.33 -2.39 5.65
N PHE A 95 6.82 -2.30 4.43
CA PHE A 95 7.17 -3.47 3.64
C PHE A 95 8.55 -3.36 3.05
N VAL A 96 9.19 -4.51 2.90
CA VAL A 96 10.37 -4.69 2.06
C VAL A 96 10.06 -5.77 1.04
N LEU A 97 10.43 -5.54 -0.22
CA LEU A 97 10.33 -6.52 -1.29
C LEU A 97 11.70 -7.14 -1.53
N THR A 98 11.77 -8.46 -1.51
CA THR A 98 12.97 -9.23 -1.80
C THR A 98 12.73 -10.07 -3.05
N ASN A 99 13.76 -10.30 -3.85
CA ASN A 99 13.68 -11.21 -4.99
C ASN A 99 14.68 -12.36 -4.74
N ASN A 100 14.16 -13.53 -4.36
CA ASN A 100 14.99 -14.71 -4.12
C ASN A 100 15.23 -15.51 -5.42
N SER A 101 14.54 -15.17 -6.50
CA SER A 101 14.80 -15.76 -7.80
C SER A 101 15.84 -14.91 -8.51
N TYR A 102 16.94 -15.53 -8.96
CA TYR A 102 18.05 -14.96 -9.75
C TYR A 102 17.61 -14.38 -11.11
N SER A 103 16.58 -13.53 -11.11
CA SER A 103 15.81 -13.15 -12.27
C SER A 103 16.02 -11.66 -12.59
N TYR A 104 16.80 -11.45 -13.65
CA TYR A 104 16.79 -10.34 -14.63
C TYR A 104 16.95 -8.89 -14.16
N PHE A 105 17.12 -8.60 -12.86
CA PHE A 105 17.45 -7.26 -12.38
C PHE A 105 18.89 -7.19 -11.90
N ASP A 106 19.81 -7.43 -12.82
CA ASP A 106 21.24 -7.33 -12.56
C ASP A 106 21.66 -5.88 -12.83
N LEU A 107 22.05 -5.16 -11.78
CA LEU A 107 22.78 -3.91 -11.93
C LEU A 107 24.21 -4.27 -12.35
N PHE A 108 24.49 -4.24 -13.66
CA PHE A 108 25.83 -4.49 -14.19
C PHE A 108 26.75 -3.33 -13.82
N PHE A 109 27.75 -3.59 -12.96
CA PHE A 109 28.86 -2.69 -12.74
C PHE A 109 30.11 -3.31 -13.37
N THR A 110 30.86 -2.55 -14.18
CA THR A 110 32.21 -2.96 -14.61
C THR A 110 33.23 -2.45 -13.59
N GLN A 111 33.93 -3.37 -12.94
CA GLN A 111 35.05 -3.03 -12.06
C GLN A 111 36.35 -2.99 -12.86
N ASP A 112 37.06 -1.85 -12.82
CA ASP A 112 38.39 -1.77 -13.45
C ASP A 112 39.46 -2.52 -12.62
N LYS A 113 40.67 -2.68 -13.19
CA LYS A 113 41.82 -3.34 -12.56
C LYS A 113 42.26 -2.74 -11.22
N LYS A 114 41.79 -1.52 -10.88
CA LYS A 114 42.08 -0.83 -9.62
C LYS A 114 40.93 -0.96 -8.61
N GLY A 115 39.93 -1.79 -8.91
CA GLY A 115 38.76 -1.98 -8.08
C GLY A 115 37.75 -0.83 -8.17
N LYS A 116 37.90 0.11 -9.12
CA LYS A 116 36.98 1.23 -9.32
C LYS A 116 35.80 0.74 -10.16
N LEU A 117 34.61 0.81 -9.59
CA LEU A 117 33.36 0.55 -10.32
C LEU A 117 33.14 1.73 -11.28
N THR A 118 33.04 1.43 -12.56
CA THR A 118 32.61 2.36 -13.60
C THR A 118 31.17 2.03 -13.97
N ASP A 119 30.30 3.02 -13.85
CA ASP A 119 28.87 2.88 -14.10
C ASP A 119 28.65 2.90 -15.62
N LYS A 120 28.50 1.71 -16.23
CA LYS A 120 27.99 1.57 -17.60
C LYS A 120 26.55 1.06 -17.51
N THR A 121 25.66 1.85 -16.92
CA THR A 121 24.21 1.57 -16.92
C THR A 121 23.61 1.81 -18.31
N LYS A 122 23.99 0.97 -19.27
CA LYS A 122 23.08 0.63 -20.37
C LYS A 122 22.23 -0.51 -19.85
N LEU A 123 20.96 -0.24 -19.61
CA LEU A 123 19.96 -1.28 -19.39
C LEU A 123 19.70 -1.96 -20.75
N GLU A 124 20.69 -2.66 -21.29
CA GLU A 124 20.44 -3.61 -22.36
C GLU A 124 19.80 -4.80 -21.66
N VAL A 125 18.47 -4.88 -21.75
CA VAL A 125 17.74 -6.12 -21.47
C VAL A 125 18.40 -7.17 -22.37
N PRO A 126 19.17 -8.12 -21.83
CA PRO A 126 19.86 -9.06 -22.69
C PRO A 126 18.79 -9.83 -23.48
N PRO A 127 18.98 -10.06 -24.79
CA PRO A 127 18.16 -11.04 -25.48
C PRO A 127 18.21 -12.34 -24.68
N MET A 128 17.05 -12.97 -24.48
CA MET A 128 16.85 -14.15 -23.63
C MET A 128 18.06 -15.10 -23.68
N ILE A 129 18.83 -15.17 -22.59
CA ILE A 129 19.77 -16.27 -22.41
C ILE A 129 18.94 -17.50 -22.06
N THR A 130 18.49 -18.21 -23.08
CA THR A 130 17.98 -19.57 -22.93
C THR A 130 19.10 -20.47 -22.42
N LYS A 131 18.94 -20.95 -21.18
CA LYS A 131 19.74 -21.96 -20.47
C LYS A 131 21.05 -21.48 -19.86
N ALA A 132 21.03 -21.25 -18.55
CA ALA A 132 22.18 -21.55 -17.70
C ALA A 132 22.10 -23.04 -17.33
N THR A 133 23.12 -23.80 -17.70
CA THR A 133 23.28 -25.20 -17.29
C THR A 133 23.84 -25.21 -15.86
N MET A 134 23.15 -25.85 -14.92
CA MET A 134 23.70 -26.06 -13.57
C MET A 134 24.79 -27.13 -13.63
N VAL A 135 25.97 -26.82 -13.09
CA VAL A 135 27.04 -27.79 -12.84
C VAL A 135 27.15 -27.92 -11.31
N ASP A 136 27.07 -29.18 -10.84
CA ASP A 136 27.34 -29.67 -9.48
C ASP A 136 26.41 -29.23 -8.34
N GLY A 137 25.14 -29.66 -8.45
CA GLY A 137 24.13 -29.49 -7.41
C GLY A 137 24.55 -30.01 -6.04
N VAL A 138 24.77 -29.09 -5.10
CA VAL A 138 24.69 -29.31 -3.65
C VAL A 138 24.13 -28.04 -2.99
N LEU A 139 22.97 -28.17 -2.34
CA LEU A 139 22.43 -27.17 -1.42
C LEU A 139 22.52 -27.73 0.00
N THR A 140 23.41 -27.18 0.82
CA THR A 140 23.35 -27.33 2.28
C THR A 140 22.73 -26.07 2.87
N GLU A 141 21.67 -26.23 3.67
CA GLU A 141 21.04 -25.13 4.41
C GLU A 141 22.06 -24.39 5.29
N PRO A 142 21.90 -23.06 5.46
CA PRO A 142 22.41 -22.41 6.65
C PRO A 142 21.31 -21.73 7.47
N ASP A 143 21.49 -21.98 8.76
CA ASP A 143 20.99 -21.32 9.94
C ASP A 143 20.70 -19.82 9.80
N VAL A 144 19.65 -19.42 10.49
CA VAL A 144 19.19 -18.05 10.63
C VAL A 144 20.20 -17.33 11.52
N HIS A 145 20.90 -16.30 11.00
CA HIS A 145 21.48 -15.10 11.68
C HIS A 145 22.77 -14.64 11.00
N ASN A 146 22.66 -14.06 9.80
CA ASN A 146 23.51 -13.02 9.22
C ASN A 146 23.12 -12.89 7.74
N TYR A 147 22.32 -11.88 7.38
CA TYR A 147 22.04 -11.57 5.98
C TYR A 147 23.31 -10.99 5.32
N GLN A 148 24.24 -11.86 4.93
CA GLN A 148 25.22 -11.53 3.91
C GLN A 148 24.50 -11.59 2.56
N ILE A 149 24.46 -10.45 1.86
CA ILE A 149 24.06 -10.39 0.46
C ILE A 149 25.04 -11.29 -0.29
N GLN A 150 24.57 -12.42 -0.83
CA GLN A 150 25.40 -13.24 -1.72
C GLN A 150 25.72 -12.42 -2.96
N HIS A 151 26.97 -11.98 -3.07
CA HIS A 151 27.49 -11.35 -4.27
C HIS A 151 27.98 -12.46 -5.19
N ASN A 152 27.20 -12.80 -6.22
CA ASN A 152 27.72 -13.58 -7.32
C ASN A 152 28.52 -12.64 -8.23
N ILE A 153 29.84 -12.80 -8.22
CA ILE A 153 30.74 -12.09 -9.13
C ILE A 153 31.01 -13.02 -10.30
N PHE A 154 30.45 -12.69 -11.46
CA PHE A 154 30.75 -13.40 -12.70
C PHE A 154 31.87 -12.65 -13.42
N PHE A 155 32.99 -13.30 -13.69
CA PHE A 155 34.05 -12.70 -14.50
C PHE A 155 33.82 -13.07 -15.96
N ASP A 156 33.78 -12.06 -16.83
CA ASP A 156 33.92 -12.27 -18.25
C ASP A 156 35.40 -12.64 -18.54
N ASN A 157 35.63 -13.84 -19.05
CA ASN A 157 36.95 -14.38 -19.36
C ASN A 157 37.65 -13.65 -20.53
N GLU A 158 36.93 -12.94 -21.40
CA GLU A 158 37.52 -12.21 -22.52
C GLU A 158 37.94 -10.79 -22.13
N THR A 159 37.17 -10.12 -21.26
CA THR A 159 37.46 -8.73 -20.87
C THR A 159 38.06 -8.56 -19.47
N ASN A 160 38.15 -9.63 -18.67
CA ASN A 160 38.57 -9.61 -17.26
C ASN A 160 37.75 -8.63 -16.39
N ASN A 161 36.54 -8.29 -16.82
CA ASN A 161 35.62 -7.46 -16.04
C ASN A 161 34.71 -8.37 -15.21
N GLY A 162 34.69 -8.15 -13.90
CA GLY A 162 33.72 -8.77 -13.01
C GLY A 162 32.37 -8.06 -13.10
N VAL A 163 31.33 -8.79 -13.47
CA VAL A 163 29.92 -8.42 -13.28
C VAL A 163 29.53 -8.79 -11.86
N ILE A 164 29.15 -7.80 -11.06
CA ILE A 164 28.58 -8.01 -9.73
C ILE A 164 27.07 -7.98 -9.84
N THR A 165 26.42 -9.13 -9.67
CA THR A 165 24.96 -9.17 -9.51
C THR A 165 24.60 -8.79 -8.07
N VAL A 166 23.70 -7.82 -7.91
CA VAL A 166 23.13 -7.46 -6.60
C VAL A 166 21.63 -7.55 -6.71
N HIS A 167 21.01 -8.26 -5.75
CA HIS A 167 19.58 -8.26 -5.54
C HIS A 167 19.26 -7.31 -4.37
N PRO A 168 19.03 -6.02 -4.62
CA PRO A 168 18.72 -5.09 -3.54
C PRO A 168 17.32 -5.37 -3.00
N ASP A 169 17.23 -5.44 -1.68
CA ASP A 169 15.96 -5.31 -0.97
C ASP A 169 15.33 -3.96 -1.33
N VAL A 170 14.03 -3.93 -1.66
CA VAL A 170 13.34 -2.69 -2.03
C VAL A 170 12.39 -2.29 -0.92
N VAL A 171 12.71 -1.21 -0.22
CA VAL A 171 11.85 -0.64 0.83
C VAL A 171 10.65 0.06 0.18
N CYS A 172 9.45 -0.34 0.59
CA CYS A 172 8.21 0.25 0.13
C CYS A 172 7.95 1.56 0.88
N ARG A 173 7.81 2.64 0.14
CA ARG A 173 7.45 3.97 0.63
C ARG A 173 6.04 4.33 0.17
N PHE A 174 5.36 5.11 1.00
CA PHE A 174 4.03 5.63 0.70
C PHE A 174 4.00 7.14 0.90
N ILE A 175 3.45 7.86 -0.07
CA ILE A 175 3.18 9.29 0.00
C ILE A 175 1.69 9.50 -0.19
N LEU A 176 1.05 10.09 0.81
CA LEU A 176 -0.34 10.53 0.71
C LEU A 176 -0.35 12.03 0.51
N ARG A 177 -0.76 12.49 -0.66
CA ARG A 177 -0.84 13.91 -0.99
C ARG A 177 -2.29 14.35 -1.05
N LEU A 178 -2.64 15.34 -0.24
CA LEU A 178 -3.91 16.04 -0.41
C LEU A 178 -3.74 17.08 -1.53
N VAL A 179 -4.67 17.09 -2.47
CA VAL A 179 -4.73 18.06 -3.58
C VAL A 179 -6.01 18.87 -3.49
N ASP A 180 -5.99 20.06 -4.07
CA ASP A 180 -7.09 21.04 -3.93
C ASP A 180 -8.21 20.85 -4.95
N THR A 181 -7.97 20.09 -6.02
CA THR A 181 -8.96 19.86 -7.08
C THR A 181 -9.11 18.39 -7.42
N ALA A 182 -10.32 18.00 -7.84
CA ALA A 182 -10.61 16.64 -8.27
C ALA A 182 -9.79 16.21 -9.50
N GLY A 183 -9.46 17.15 -10.40
CA GLY A 183 -8.72 16.87 -11.63
C GLY A 183 -7.26 16.46 -11.40
N GLU A 184 -6.67 16.85 -10.27
CA GLU A 184 -5.30 16.45 -9.90
C GLU A 184 -5.26 15.16 -9.07
N ALA A 185 -6.41 14.71 -8.58
CA ALA A 185 -6.52 13.59 -7.66
C ALA A 185 -6.58 12.26 -8.40
N HIS A 186 -6.01 11.24 -7.79
CA HIS A 186 -6.29 9.86 -8.16
C HIS A 186 -7.64 9.39 -7.59
N LYS A 187 -8.02 9.89 -6.42
CA LYS A 187 -9.30 9.62 -5.76
C LYS A 187 -9.91 10.89 -5.19
N SER A 188 -11.19 11.10 -5.43
CA SER A 188 -11.98 12.15 -4.75
C SER A 188 -12.89 11.50 -3.72
N ILE A 189 -12.93 12.07 -2.52
CA ILE A 189 -13.75 11.61 -1.40
C ILE A 189 -14.63 12.77 -0.94
N LYS A 190 -15.93 12.53 -0.81
CA LYS A 190 -16.87 13.48 -0.24
C LYS A 190 -16.79 13.45 1.29
N LEU A 191 -16.67 14.61 1.92
CA LEU A 191 -16.66 14.74 3.38
C LEU A 191 -17.96 15.37 3.87
N SER A 192 -18.72 14.64 4.68
CA SER A 192 -19.93 15.14 5.34
C SER A 192 -19.64 15.50 6.79
N TYR A 193 -20.13 16.65 7.26
CA TYR A 193 -20.07 17.01 8.67
C TYR A 193 -21.42 16.74 9.33
N PHE A 194 -21.53 15.63 10.07
CA PHE A 194 -22.78 15.27 10.72
C PHE A 194 -22.95 15.99 12.04
N THR A 195 -24.03 16.78 12.16
CA THR A 195 -24.34 17.52 13.38
C THR A 195 -25.29 16.74 14.29
N HIS A 196 -26.12 15.85 13.72
CA HIS A 196 -27.08 15.05 14.47
C HIS A 196 -27.27 13.66 13.84
N PHE A 197 -27.65 12.68 14.66
CA PHE A 197 -28.15 11.37 14.22
C PHE A 197 -29.60 11.16 14.67
N LYS A 198 -30.39 10.42 13.90
CA LYS A 198 -31.76 10.05 14.25
C LYS A 198 -31.76 8.78 15.09
N THR A 199 -32.25 8.88 16.32
CA THR A 199 -32.44 7.73 17.21
C THR A 199 -33.53 6.78 16.69
N GLN A 200 -33.58 5.54 17.20
CA GLN A 200 -34.64 4.58 16.88
C GLN A 200 -36.06 5.10 17.17
N ARG A 201 -36.20 6.05 18.11
CA ARG A 201 -37.48 6.73 18.41
C ARG A 201 -37.81 7.88 17.45
N GLY A 202 -37.02 8.06 16.40
CA GLY A 202 -37.19 9.12 15.40
C GLY A 202 -36.70 10.50 15.82
N VAL A 203 -36.11 10.65 17.01
CA VAL A 203 -35.64 11.94 17.55
C VAL A 203 -34.19 12.18 17.13
N PHE A 204 -33.87 13.37 16.63
CA PHE A 204 -32.50 13.78 16.33
C PHE A 204 -31.74 14.17 17.60
N ARG A 205 -30.52 13.66 17.76
CA ARG A 205 -29.62 13.98 18.86
C ARG A 205 -28.31 14.55 18.32
N PRO A 206 -27.73 15.57 18.98
CA PRO A 206 -26.49 16.18 18.52
C PRO A 206 -25.32 15.20 18.60
N ILE A 207 -24.40 15.31 17.65
CA ILE A 207 -23.13 14.58 17.60
C ILE A 207 -22.04 15.52 18.06
N ALA A 208 -21.29 15.14 19.09
CA ALA A 208 -20.09 15.89 19.45
C ALA A 208 -19.02 15.72 18.35
N PRO A 209 -18.23 16.77 18.04
CA PRO A 209 -17.09 16.64 17.14
C PRO A 209 -16.19 15.48 17.58
N PHE A 210 -15.73 14.66 16.63
CA PHE A 210 -14.87 13.52 16.91
C PHE A 210 -15.46 12.51 17.92
N SER A 211 -16.79 12.42 17.98
CA SER A 211 -17.47 11.30 18.63
C SER A 211 -17.65 10.16 17.62
N PRO A 212 -17.45 8.88 18.01
CA PRO A 212 -17.80 7.76 17.16
C PRO A 212 -19.24 7.91 16.69
N THR A 213 -19.44 7.98 15.38
CA THR A 213 -20.77 7.95 14.78
C THR A 213 -21.10 6.54 14.34
N TYR A 214 -22.38 6.22 14.23
CA TYR A 214 -22.84 4.99 13.57
C TYR A 214 -22.71 5.04 12.05
N PHE A 215 -22.29 6.18 11.49
CA PHE A 215 -22.08 6.35 10.06
C PHE A 215 -21.05 5.32 9.57
N ARG A 216 -21.45 4.54 8.56
CA ARG A 216 -20.56 3.64 7.85
C ARG A 216 -20.02 4.34 6.62
N SER A 217 -18.74 4.66 6.68
CA SER A 217 -18.01 5.20 5.55
C SER A 217 -17.75 4.15 4.50
N ASP A 218 -17.53 4.63 3.29
CA ASP A 218 -17.15 3.83 2.15
C ASP A 218 -16.05 4.54 1.36
N SER A 219 -15.65 3.95 0.24
CA SER A 219 -14.56 4.50 -0.57
C SER A 219 -14.83 5.91 -1.13
N GLU A 220 -16.07 6.41 -1.07
CA GLU A 220 -16.49 7.69 -1.62
C GLU A 220 -16.98 8.70 -0.57
N HIS A 221 -17.47 8.24 0.58
CA HIS A 221 -18.13 9.08 1.59
C HIS A 221 -17.53 8.89 2.98
N TYR A 222 -17.06 10.00 3.53
CA TYR A 222 -16.44 10.07 4.85
C TYR A 222 -17.16 11.12 5.70
N SER A 223 -16.97 11.01 7.00
CA SER A 223 -17.45 11.91 8.04
C SER A 223 -16.31 12.41 8.92
N GLN A 224 -16.61 13.32 9.84
CA GLN A 224 -15.66 13.78 10.85
C GLN A 224 -15.13 12.69 11.79
N SER A 225 -15.80 11.53 11.84
CA SER A 225 -15.49 10.46 12.80
C SER A 225 -14.58 9.38 12.21
N ASP A 226 -14.31 9.41 10.91
CA ASP A 226 -13.51 8.40 10.22
C ASP A 226 -12.04 8.36 10.60
N ILE A 227 -11.54 9.46 11.15
CA ILE A 227 -10.17 9.53 11.69
C ILE A 227 -10.06 8.86 13.07
N LEU A 228 -11.19 8.44 13.66
CA LEU A 228 -11.22 7.73 14.92
C LEU A 228 -11.10 6.23 14.69
N ALA A 229 -10.47 5.57 15.65
CA ALA A 229 -10.43 4.13 15.65
C ALA A 229 -11.81 3.56 16.03
N GLU A 230 -12.29 2.61 15.23
CA GLU A 230 -13.46 1.80 15.51
C GLU A 230 -13.07 0.55 16.29
N ILE A 231 -13.92 0.17 17.25
CA ILE A 231 -13.80 -1.10 17.97
C ILE A 231 -14.70 -2.12 17.29
N ASN A 232 -14.07 -3.18 16.80
CA ASN A 232 -14.73 -4.35 16.25
C ASN A 232 -14.52 -5.56 17.17
N PHE A 233 -15.35 -6.58 16.98
CA PHE A 233 -15.19 -7.86 17.66
C PHE A 233 -15.17 -9.00 16.65
N PHE A 234 -14.23 -9.92 16.84
CA PHE A 234 -14.18 -11.17 16.09
C PHE A 234 -14.09 -12.34 17.07
N LYS A 235 -15.16 -13.13 17.16
CA LYS A 235 -15.26 -14.27 18.10
C LYS A 235 -14.88 -13.89 19.55
N GLY A 236 -15.39 -12.76 20.03
CA GLY A 236 -15.10 -12.24 21.37
C GLY A 236 -13.76 -11.50 21.51
N ILE A 237 -12.88 -11.54 20.50
CA ILE A 237 -11.62 -10.79 20.52
C ILE A 237 -11.88 -9.37 20.01
N MET A 238 -11.51 -8.39 20.83
CA MET A 238 -11.55 -6.97 20.45
C MET A 238 -10.48 -6.68 19.40
N LEU A 239 -10.89 -6.07 18.30
CA LEU A 239 -10.05 -5.60 17.21
C LEU A 239 -10.23 -4.10 17.06
N VAL A 240 -9.17 -3.41 16.71
CA VAL A 240 -9.19 -1.96 16.46
C VAL A 240 -9.00 -1.74 14.97
N GLN A 241 -9.89 -0.99 14.34
CA GLN A 241 -9.83 -0.64 12.93
C GLN A 241 -9.73 0.88 12.77
N ASN A 242 -8.84 1.33 11.90
CA ASN A 242 -8.82 2.71 11.46
C ASN A 242 -9.49 2.77 10.09
N THR A 243 -10.74 3.21 10.05
CA THR A 243 -11.59 3.15 8.84
C THR A 243 -10.95 3.93 7.69
N HIS A 244 -10.48 5.15 7.92
CA HIS A 244 -9.81 5.92 6.87
C HIS A 244 -8.54 5.25 6.31
N VAL A 245 -7.80 4.49 7.14
CA VAL A 245 -6.61 3.75 6.70
C VAL A 245 -6.99 2.53 5.86
N HIS A 246 -8.06 1.83 6.24
CA HIS A 246 -8.64 0.73 5.49
C HIS A 246 -9.05 1.20 4.08
N GLU A 247 -9.77 2.31 4.01
CA GLU A 247 -10.20 2.91 2.75
C GLU A 247 -9.05 3.45 1.90
N ILE A 248 -7.97 3.95 2.51
CA ILE A 248 -6.73 4.25 1.76
C ILE A 248 -6.17 2.98 1.10
N GLY A 249 -6.28 1.83 1.77
CA GLY A 249 -5.95 0.52 1.20
C GLY A 249 -6.74 0.24 -0.09
N HIS A 250 -8.07 0.46 -0.06
CA HIS A 250 -8.90 0.37 -1.27
C HIS A 250 -8.49 1.39 -2.33
N ALA A 251 -8.14 2.61 -1.95
CA ALA A 251 -7.69 3.66 -2.88
C ALA A 251 -6.36 3.34 -3.58
N ILE A 252 -5.57 2.38 -3.07
CA ILE A 252 -4.38 1.84 -3.75
C ILE A 252 -4.62 0.44 -4.34
N GLY A 253 -5.87 0.00 -4.44
CA GLY A 253 -6.29 -1.21 -5.16
C GLY A 253 -6.26 -2.49 -4.33
N LEU A 254 -6.12 -2.39 -3.01
CA LEU A 254 -6.23 -3.56 -2.13
C LEU A 254 -7.70 -3.95 -1.96
N ASP A 255 -7.97 -5.24 -2.05
CA ASP A 255 -9.28 -5.83 -1.79
C ASP A 255 -9.43 -6.24 -0.31
N HIS A 256 -10.68 -6.47 0.12
CA HIS A 256 -10.96 -7.07 1.42
C HIS A 256 -10.16 -8.36 1.64
N SER A 257 -9.70 -8.57 2.87
CA SER A 257 -8.75 -9.64 3.19
C SER A 257 -9.30 -11.04 2.87
N GLY A 258 -10.61 -11.26 3.08
CA GLY A 258 -11.29 -12.51 2.74
C GLY A 258 -11.33 -12.80 1.24
N LYS A 259 -11.38 -11.77 0.38
CA LYS A 259 -11.32 -11.92 -1.08
C LYS A 259 -9.93 -12.34 -1.52
N VAL A 260 -8.89 -11.64 -1.06
CA VAL A 260 -7.50 -11.94 -1.43
C VAL A 260 -7.05 -13.31 -0.92
N LEU A 261 -7.53 -13.73 0.25
CA LEU A 261 -7.26 -15.04 0.83
C LEU A 261 -8.19 -16.15 0.29
N ASN A 262 -9.08 -15.83 -0.66
CA ASN A 262 -10.02 -16.74 -1.29
C ASN A 262 -10.86 -17.53 -0.26
N GLU A 263 -11.34 -16.85 0.79
CA GLU A 263 -12.10 -17.49 1.85
C GLU A 263 -13.48 -17.93 1.31
N PRO A 264 -13.89 -19.21 1.48
CA PRO A 264 -15.05 -19.75 0.79
C PRO A 264 -16.34 -18.94 0.95
N LYS A 265 -16.61 -18.42 2.16
CA LYS A 265 -17.82 -17.61 2.41
C LYS A 265 -17.79 -16.28 1.67
N CYS A 266 -16.63 -15.64 1.55
CA CYS A 266 -16.49 -14.41 0.77
C CYS A 266 -16.68 -14.69 -0.72
N VAL A 267 -16.08 -15.76 -1.24
CA VAL A 267 -16.26 -16.18 -2.65
C VAL A 267 -17.73 -16.42 -2.98
N THR A 268 -18.45 -17.14 -2.10
CA THR A 268 -19.90 -17.36 -2.27
C THR A 268 -20.68 -16.04 -2.26
N ALA A 269 -20.39 -15.13 -1.34
CA ALA A 269 -21.09 -13.85 -1.26
C ALA A 269 -20.81 -12.95 -2.48
N MET A 270 -19.57 -12.91 -2.96
CA MET A 270 -19.22 -12.19 -4.18
C MET A 270 -19.89 -12.77 -5.43
N ALA A 271 -20.03 -14.10 -5.50
CA ALA A 271 -20.75 -14.76 -6.60
C ALA A 271 -22.25 -14.38 -6.63
N SER A 272 -22.83 -13.99 -5.49
CA SER A 272 -24.17 -13.40 -5.41
C SER A 272 -24.22 -11.88 -5.66
N GLY A 273 -23.09 -11.26 -5.99
CA GLY A 273 -22.99 -9.81 -6.26
C GLY A 273 -22.68 -8.94 -5.04
N ASP A 274 -22.57 -9.52 -3.84
CA ASP A 274 -22.25 -8.78 -2.62
C ASP A 274 -20.73 -8.70 -2.40
N GLN A 275 -20.11 -7.70 -3.04
CA GLN A 275 -18.67 -7.44 -2.93
C GLN A 275 -18.25 -6.88 -1.56
N ASN A 276 -19.22 -6.35 -0.79
CA ASN A 276 -19.03 -5.75 0.52
C ASN A 276 -19.60 -6.63 1.64
N ALA A 277 -19.82 -7.91 1.34
CA ALA A 277 -20.38 -8.83 2.30
C ALA A 277 -19.55 -8.85 3.58
N ASN A 278 -20.21 -8.80 4.72
CA ASN A 278 -19.56 -8.79 6.04
C ASN A 278 -18.58 -9.97 6.24
N VAL A 279 -18.77 -11.07 5.50
CA VAL A 279 -17.86 -12.23 5.47
C VAL A 279 -16.53 -11.96 4.76
N CYS A 280 -16.46 -11.00 3.84
CA CYS A 280 -15.23 -10.62 3.14
C CYS A 280 -14.25 -9.86 4.02
N TYR A 281 -14.72 -9.24 5.11
CA TYR A 281 -13.86 -8.65 6.15
C TYR A 281 -13.10 -9.70 6.98
N GLY A 282 -13.35 -10.98 6.75
CA GLY A 282 -12.58 -12.08 7.31
C GLY A 282 -13.40 -13.06 8.15
N THR A 283 -13.22 -14.34 7.86
CA THR A 283 -13.82 -15.49 8.56
C THR A 283 -12.82 -16.24 9.44
N THR A 284 -11.53 -15.89 9.34
CA THR A 284 -10.44 -16.37 10.20
C THR A 284 -9.85 -15.22 11.00
N PHE A 285 -9.15 -15.49 12.11
CA PHE A 285 -8.51 -14.42 12.87
C PHE A 285 -7.44 -13.68 12.04
N LYS A 286 -6.73 -14.39 11.15
CA LYS A 286 -5.72 -13.80 10.27
C LYS A 286 -6.33 -12.76 9.33
N SER A 287 -7.44 -13.08 8.67
CA SER A 287 -8.13 -12.14 7.77
C SER A 287 -8.87 -11.05 8.53
N ALA A 288 -9.57 -11.40 9.61
CA ALA A 288 -10.32 -10.45 10.41
C ALA A 288 -9.41 -9.42 11.11
N SER A 289 -8.24 -9.82 11.61
CA SER A 289 -7.29 -8.87 12.22
C SER A 289 -6.55 -8.00 11.20
N ASN A 290 -6.61 -8.32 9.90
CA ASN A 290 -5.95 -7.55 8.85
C ASN A 290 -6.57 -6.15 8.70
N ILE A 291 -5.78 -5.18 8.23
CA ILE A 291 -6.27 -3.83 7.94
C ILE A 291 -7.35 -3.79 6.86
N LEU A 292 -7.30 -4.68 5.85
CA LEU A 292 -8.39 -4.86 4.86
C LEU A 292 -9.48 -5.83 5.38
N GLY A 293 -9.45 -6.16 6.67
CA GLY A 293 -10.50 -6.86 7.40
C GLY A 293 -11.14 -5.93 8.43
N ARG A 294 -11.28 -6.42 9.66
CA ARG A 294 -11.88 -5.70 10.81
C ARG A 294 -10.86 -5.11 11.78
N GLY A 295 -9.57 -5.20 11.45
CA GLY A 295 -8.48 -4.86 12.35
C GLY A 295 -7.53 -3.84 11.75
N ASN A 296 -6.31 -3.84 12.25
CA ASN A 296 -5.25 -2.91 11.85
C ASN A 296 -3.92 -3.60 11.58
N ARG A 297 -3.90 -4.94 11.49
CA ARG A 297 -2.67 -5.70 11.25
C ARG A 297 -2.28 -5.67 9.78
N LEU A 298 -1.01 -5.41 9.51
CA LEU A 298 -0.43 -5.59 8.17
C LEU A 298 0.01 -7.04 7.95
N LEU A 299 -0.21 -7.52 6.73
CA LEU A 299 0.24 -8.81 6.22
C LEU A 299 1.02 -8.59 4.91
N PRO A 300 1.87 -9.54 4.49
CA PRO A 300 2.61 -9.44 3.22
C PRO A 300 1.73 -9.16 1.99
N MET A 301 0.51 -9.70 1.95
CA MET A 301 -0.47 -9.44 0.90
C MET A 301 -0.88 -7.97 0.77
N ASN A 302 -0.67 -7.14 1.79
CA ASN A 302 -0.97 -5.72 1.69
C ASN A 302 0.10 -4.95 0.91
N ALA A 303 1.22 -5.59 0.55
CA ALA A 303 2.26 -5.00 -0.28
C ALA A 303 2.02 -5.18 -1.80
N GLU A 304 0.91 -5.80 -2.22
CA GLU A 304 0.65 -6.08 -3.64
C GLU A 304 0.71 -4.85 -4.58
N PRO A 305 0.26 -3.63 -4.20
CA PRO A 305 0.40 -2.45 -5.04
C PRO A 305 1.87 -2.14 -5.38
N TRP A 306 2.77 -2.30 -4.40
CA TRP A 306 4.21 -2.13 -4.61
C TRP A 306 4.79 -3.25 -5.46
N LYS A 307 4.43 -4.51 -5.20
CA LYS A 307 4.87 -5.64 -6.03
C LYS A 307 4.45 -5.45 -7.48
N HIS A 308 3.21 -5.03 -7.71
CA HIS A 308 2.68 -4.76 -9.03
C HIS A 308 3.45 -3.65 -9.73
N ALA A 309 3.65 -2.51 -9.07
CA ALA A 309 4.41 -1.39 -9.62
C ALA A 309 5.86 -1.79 -9.94
N LEU A 310 6.52 -2.54 -9.05
CA LEU A 310 7.88 -3.02 -9.26
C LEU A 310 7.96 -3.98 -10.45
N LYS A 311 6.99 -4.89 -10.57
CA LYS A 311 6.87 -5.78 -11.74
C LYS A 311 6.72 -5.00 -13.04
N LEU A 312 5.93 -3.93 -13.07
CA LEU A 312 5.80 -3.10 -14.27
C LEU A 312 7.12 -2.42 -14.66
N MET A 313 7.89 -1.95 -13.67
CA MET A 313 9.16 -1.25 -13.86
C MET A 313 10.33 -2.17 -14.22
N THR A 314 10.37 -3.36 -13.63
CA THR A 314 11.51 -4.29 -13.73
C THR A 314 11.25 -5.48 -14.63
N LYS A 315 9.98 -5.76 -14.96
CA LYS A 315 9.49 -6.98 -15.62
C LYS A 315 9.74 -8.27 -14.83
N ALA A 316 10.30 -8.20 -13.63
CA ALA A 316 10.48 -9.34 -12.73
C ALA A 316 9.20 -9.64 -11.94
N ASN A 317 8.87 -10.92 -11.79
CA ASN A 317 7.62 -11.40 -11.17
C ASN A 317 7.83 -12.13 -9.82
N ALA A 318 9.07 -12.37 -9.41
CA ALA A 318 9.41 -13.19 -8.24
C ALA A 318 9.62 -12.40 -6.94
N TRP A 319 9.06 -11.19 -6.85
CA TRP A 319 9.15 -10.36 -5.65
C TRP A 319 8.28 -10.90 -4.51
N GLN A 320 8.89 -11.13 -3.36
CA GLN A 320 8.23 -11.50 -2.12
C GLN A 320 8.19 -10.29 -1.19
N ALA A 321 7.10 -10.17 -0.41
CA ALA A 321 6.96 -9.08 0.54
C ALA A 321 7.16 -9.58 1.97
N LYS A 322 7.82 -8.76 2.79
CA LYS A 322 7.91 -8.94 4.24
C LYS A 322 7.43 -7.66 4.94
N VAL A 323 6.67 -7.82 6.01
CA VAL A 323 6.28 -6.72 6.91
C VAL A 323 7.46 -6.38 7.82
N LEU A 324 7.79 -5.10 7.95
CA LEU A 324 8.91 -4.58 8.75
C LEU A 324 8.55 -4.35 10.22
#